data_AF-A0A2J8A366-F1
#
_entry.id   AF-A0A2J8A366-F1
#
_cell.length_a   1.000
_cell.length_b   1.000
_cell.length_c   1.000
_cell.angle_alpha   90.00
_cell.angle_beta   90.00
_cell.angle_gamma   90.00
#
_symmetry.space_group_name_H-M   'P 1'
#
loop_
_entity.id
_entity.type
_entity.pdbx_description
1 polymer ?
#
loop_
_entity_poly.entity_id
_entity_poly.type
_entity_poly.pdbx_seq_one_letter_code
_entity_poly.pdbx_strand_id
1 'polypeptide(L)'
;MALRNATRLQRAATTKSSLIAALPAARVCVRPVASCQALPFTAAQRPNGLARCAVRKAMAGRSLSVKVSAVNGPGLNIDLRGKKAFIAGVADDQGFGWAIAKALAEAGAEIALGVWVPALNIFESNLRRGKFDENRKLSDGSLMTFSHIYPMDAVYDTMADVPEEVATNKRYAGNKEWTVSEVAESAKKDMGSIDILVRWGARCLMAFLEEGRELRYSYENAPVQKELAAIEVGNVAAFLVSPLASAVTGHVMFVDNGLNVMGLALDSKTLEHKE
;
A
#
# COMPACT_ATOMS: atom_id res chain seq x y z
N MET A 1 46.40 -17.23 -23.28
CA MET A 1 45.44 -16.11 -23.27
C MET A 1 44.23 -16.44 -22.40
N ALA A 2 44.45 -16.89 -21.15
CA ALA A 2 43.39 -17.37 -20.24
C ALA A 2 43.65 -17.01 -18.76
N LEU A 3 44.64 -16.14 -18.46
CA LEU A 3 45.02 -15.75 -17.10
C LEU A 3 44.81 -14.24 -16.79
N ARG A 4 44.20 -13.47 -17.71
CA ARG A 4 43.89 -12.04 -17.49
C ARG A 4 42.44 -11.76 -17.08
N ASN A 5 41.57 -12.77 -17.06
CA ASN A 5 40.15 -12.60 -16.72
C ASN A 5 39.81 -12.93 -15.25
N ALA A 6 40.70 -13.60 -14.50
CA ALA A 6 40.46 -13.94 -13.09
C ALA A 6 40.62 -12.74 -12.14
N THR A 7 41.46 -11.76 -12.49
CA THR A 7 41.79 -10.61 -11.63
C THR A 7 40.76 -9.48 -11.67
N ARG A 8 39.81 -9.49 -12.62
CA ARG A 8 38.71 -8.50 -12.71
C ARG A 8 37.48 -8.89 -11.89
N LEU A 9 37.29 -10.19 -11.63
CA LEU A 9 36.19 -10.73 -10.82
C LEU A 9 36.44 -10.60 -9.31
N GLN A 10 37.69 -10.65 -8.85
CA GLN A 10 38.01 -10.47 -7.42
C GLN A 10 37.95 -9.01 -6.93
N ARG A 11 38.04 -8.01 -7.82
CA ARG A 11 37.90 -6.58 -7.46
C ARG A 11 36.44 -6.08 -7.41
N ALA A 12 35.49 -6.83 -7.98
CA ALA A 12 34.06 -6.52 -7.84
C ALA A 12 33.44 -7.11 -6.55
N ALA A 13 34.11 -8.09 -5.93
CA ALA A 13 33.64 -8.76 -4.71
C ALA A 13 33.99 -8.00 -3.41
N THR A 14 34.91 -7.04 -3.44
CA THR A 14 35.46 -6.38 -2.24
C THR A 14 34.84 -5.01 -1.90
N THR A 15 33.89 -4.51 -2.69
CA THR A 15 33.18 -3.23 -2.43
C THR A 15 31.68 -3.37 -2.13
N LYS A 16 31.18 -4.59 -1.91
CA LYS A 16 29.79 -4.86 -1.50
C LYS A 16 29.65 -5.37 -0.06
N SER A 17 30.55 -4.97 0.84
CA SER A 17 30.52 -5.35 2.26
C SER A 17 30.01 -4.24 3.19
N SER A 18 29.37 -3.19 2.65
CA SER A 18 28.96 -2.02 3.46
C SER A 18 27.54 -1.52 3.20
N LEU A 19 26.64 -2.35 2.66
CA LEU A 19 25.23 -2.00 2.48
C LEU A 19 24.36 -3.23 2.77
N ILE A 20 24.26 -3.59 4.05
CA ILE A 20 23.13 -4.38 4.56
C ILE A 20 21.95 -3.40 4.58
N ALA A 21 21.30 -3.27 3.43
CA ALA A 21 20.12 -2.46 3.26
C ALA A 21 18.98 -3.09 4.06
N ALA A 22 18.31 -2.27 4.87
CA ALA A 22 17.16 -2.63 5.67
C ALA A 22 16.13 -3.45 4.88
N LEU A 23 15.77 -4.61 5.44
CA LEU A 23 14.71 -5.50 4.99
C LEU A 23 13.42 -4.70 4.80
N PRO A 24 12.63 -4.93 3.73
CA PRO A 24 11.47 -4.10 3.45
C PRO A 24 10.32 -4.52 4.37
N ALA A 25 10.21 -3.87 5.52
CA ALA A 25 8.94 -3.77 6.21
C ALA A 25 7.89 -3.23 5.21
N ALA A 26 6.74 -3.90 5.12
CA ALA A 26 5.60 -3.45 4.34
C ALA A 26 5.18 -2.05 4.81
N ARG A 27 5.72 -1.00 4.19
CA ARG A 27 5.38 0.40 4.49
C ARG A 27 4.05 0.72 3.83
N VAL A 28 2.97 0.63 4.59
CA VAL A 28 1.68 1.16 4.19
C VAL A 28 1.71 2.68 4.34
N CYS A 29 2.06 3.39 3.26
CA CYS A 29 1.98 4.85 3.19
C CYS A 29 0.64 5.24 2.56
N VAL A 30 -0.34 5.56 3.39
CA VAL A 30 -1.60 6.17 2.93
C VAL A 30 -1.49 7.67 3.14
N ARG A 31 -1.50 8.44 2.06
CA ARG A 31 -1.55 9.90 2.14
C ARG A 31 -2.99 10.37 1.97
N PRO A 32 -3.59 11.06 2.96
CA PRO A 32 -4.74 11.90 2.69
C PRO A 32 -4.27 13.16 1.95
N VAL A 33 -4.76 13.38 0.73
CA VAL A 33 -4.52 14.62 -0.02
C VAL A 33 -5.49 15.67 0.51
N ALA A 34 -5.06 16.43 1.52
CA ALA A 34 -5.73 17.67 1.90
C ALA A 34 -5.05 18.83 1.16
N SER A 35 -5.81 19.53 0.32
CA SER A 35 -5.44 20.75 -0.36
C SER A 35 -5.20 21.89 0.64
N CYS A 36 -3.95 22.05 1.09
CA CYS A 36 -3.51 23.26 1.78
C CYS A 36 -3.39 24.41 0.76
N GLN A 37 -4.46 25.17 0.56
CA GLN A 37 -4.34 26.51 -0.01
C GLN A 37 -3.69 27.42 1.04
N ALA A 38 -2.49 27.90 0.71
CA ALA A 38 -1.73 28.86 1.49
C ALA A 38 -2.51 30.18 1.61
N LEU A 39 -2.81 30.60 2.83
CA LEU A 39 -3.18 31.98 3.13
C LEU A 39 -1.94 32.73 3.62
N PRO A 40 -1.73 33.99 3.20
CA PRO A 40 -0.51 34.73 3.48
C PRO A 40 -0.41 35.11 4.97
N PHE A 41 0.75 34.80 5.53
CA PHE A 41 1.19 35.13 6.89
C PHE A 41 1.33 36.65 7.00
N THR A 42 0.37 37.32 7.61
CA THR A 42 0.52 38.72 8.05
C THR A 42 0.78 38.74 9.55
N ALA A 43 1.94 39.28 9.92
CA ALA A 43 2.42 39.39 11.28
C ALA A 43 1.52 40.34 12.08
N ALA A 44 0.75 39.81 13.03
CA ALA A 44 0.03 40.59 14.03
C ALA A 44 0.78 40.53 15.37
N GLN A 45 1.16 41.71 15.86
CA GLN A 45 1.87 41.97 17.10
C GLN A 45 1.10 41.42 18.32
N ARG A 46 1.83 40.84 19.29
CA ARG A 46 1.28 40.41 20.58
C ARG A 46 1.09 41.62 21.51
N PRO A 47 -0.10 41.87 22.06
CA PRO A 47 -0.22 42.70 23.26
C PRO A 47 -0.04 41.84 24.51
N ASN A 48 0.87 42.29 25.37
CA ASN A 48 1.00 41.84 26.75
C ASN A 48 -0.28 42.20 27.53
N GLY A 49 -0.95 41.22 28.09
CA GLY A 49 -2.11 41.47 28.95
C GLY A 49 -2.76 40.19 29.42
N LEU A 50 -2.59 39.88 30.70
CA LEU A 50 -3.30 38.81 31.42
C LEU A 50 -4.79 39.20 31.51
N ALA A 51 -5.59 38.85 30.51
CA ALA A 51 -7.05 39.04 30.53
C ALA A 51 -7.74 37.72 30.85
N ARG A 52 -8.39 37.67 32.03
CA ARG A 52 -9.24 36.57 32.47
C ARG A 52 -10.38 36.38 31.46
N CYS A 53 -10.45 35.22 30.82
CA CYS A 53 -11.55 34.89 29.92
C CYS A 53 -12.72 34.33 30.73
N ALA A 54 -13.77 35.15 30.86
CA ALA A 54 -15.04 34.76 31.45
C ALA A 54 -15.74 33.74 30.53
N VAL A 55 -16.06 32.57 31.09
CA VAL A 55 -16.83 31.52 30.41
C VAL A 55 -18.24 32.03 30.14
N ARG A 56 -18.52 32.42 28.88
CA ARG A 56 -19.89 32.64 28.40
C ARG A 56 -20.46 31.32 27.88
N LYS A 57 -21.62 30.95 28.43
CA LYS A 57 -22.39 29.75 28.11
C LYS A 57 -23.40 30.09 27.00
N ALA A 58 -23.21 29.57 25.80
CA ALA A 58 -24.18 29.44 24.70
C ALA A 58 -23.52 28.52 23.65
N MET A 59 -24.14 27.57 22.98
CA MET A 59 -25.54 27.31 22.68
C MET A 59 -25.69 25.81 22.35
N ALA A 60 -26.91 25.29 22.46
CA ALA A 60 -27.28 23.89 22.29
C ALA A 60 -26.76 23.24 21.00
N GLY A 61 -25.91 22.22 21.15
CA GLY A 61 -25.57 21.29 20.08
C GLY A 61 -26.73 20.33 19.87
N ARG A 62 -27.36 20.36 18.69
CA ARG A 62 -28.19 19.25 18.20
C ARG A 62 -27.33 18.00 18.15
N SER A 63 -27.62 17.04 19.03
CA SER A 63 -27.14 15.67 18.91
C SER A 63 -27.64 15.11 17.58
N LEU A 64 -26.80 15.11 16.55
CA LEU A 64 -27.00 14.20 15.43
C LEU A 64 -26.66 12.80 15.96
N SER A 65 -27.69 12.03 16.30
CA SER A 65 -27.52 10.58 16.41
C SER A 65 -27.31 10.04 14.99
N VAL A 66 -26.06 9.92 14.57
CA VAL A 66 -25.74 9.11 13.39
C VAL A 66 -26.10 7.68 13.78
N LYS A 67 -27.19 7.15 13.21
CA LYS A 67 -27.50 5.72 13.30
C LYS A 67 -26.45 4.98 12.47
N VAL A 68 -25.36 4.58 13.12
CA VAL A 68 -24.39 3.66 12.53
C VAL A 68 -25.02 2.28 12.57
N SER A 69 -25.46 1.78 11.41
CA SER A 69 -25.89 0.39 11.26
C SER A 69 -24.69 -0.52 11.53
N ALA A 70 -24.84 -1.48 12.42
CA ALA A 70 -23.81 -2.45 12.75
C ALA A 70 -23.45 -3.30 11.52
N VAL A 71 -22.20 -3.20 11.06
CA VAL A 71 -21.63 -4.14 10.08
C VAL A 71 -20.98 -5.25 10.89
N ASN A 72 -21.61 -6.44 10.89
CA ASN A 72 -21.12 -7.62 11.58
C ASN A 72 -20.07 -8.33 10.70
N GLY A 73 -18.81 -7.98 10.91
CA GLY A 73 -17.64 -8.75 10.46
C GLY A 73 -16.56 -8.72 11.55
N PRO A 74 -15.53 -9.59 11.50
CA PRO A 74 -14.41 -9.56 12.42
C PRO A 74 -13.49 -8.38 12.08
N GLY A 75 -13.97 -7.17 12.36
CA GLY A 75 -13.30 -5.92 12.02
C GLY A 75 -13.85 -4.76 12.84
N LEU A 76 -13.07 -3.68 12.92
CA LEU A 76 -13.53 -2.43 13.48
C LEU A 76 -14.75 -1.93 12.69
N ASN A 77 -15.72 -1.31 13.36
CA ASN A 77 -16.88 -0.70 12.70
C ASN A 77 -16.44 0.55 11.92
N ILE A 78 -15.92 0.34 10.71
CA ILE A 78 -15.38 1.35 9.82
C ILE A 78 -16.39 1.57 8.69
N ASP A 79 -16.79 2.83 8.50
CA ASP A 79 -17.69 3.25 7.42
C ASP A 79 -16.91 4.11 6.42
N LEU A 80 -16.68 3.59 5.22
CA LEU A 80 -16.03 4.27 4.10
C LEU A 80 -16.98 4.46 2.92
N ARG A 81 -18.30 4.38 3.14
CA ARG A 81 -19.28 4.57 2.06
C ARG A 81 -19.12 5.92 1.38
N GLY A 82 -19.14 5.91 0.05
CA GLY A 82 -18.96 7.10 -0.78
C GLY A 82 -17.50 7.57 -0.89
N LYS A 83 -16.55 6.89 -0.27
CA LYS A 83 -15.11 7.12 -0.47
C LYS A 83 -14.61 6.30 -1.65
N LYS A 84 -13.74 6.92 -2.44
CA LYS A 84 -13.12 6.29 -3.60
C LYS A 84 -11.68 5.93 -3.31
N ALA A 85 -11.36 4.65 -3.43
CA ALA A 85 -10.03 4.10 -3.18
C ALA A 85 -9.37 3.61 -4.47
N PHE A 86 -8.15 4.08 -4.72
CA PHE A 86 -7.29 3.57 -5.79
C PHE A 86 -6.14 2.78 -5.19
N ILE A 87 -6.08 1.48 -5.52
CA ILE A 87 -5.03 0.57 -5.06
C ILE A 87 -4.08 0.30 -6.22
N ALA A 88 -2.92 0.95 -6.18
CA ALA A 88 -1.86 0.76 -7.16
C ALA A 88 -1.00 -0.46 -6.79
N GLY A 89 -0.90 -1.41 -7.72
CA GLY A 89 -0.01 -2.57 -7.62
C GLY A 89 -0.70 -3.84 -7.12
N VAL A 90 -1.79 -4.24 -7.78
CA VAL A 90 -2.43 -5.55 -7.58
C VAL A 90 -2.12 -6.45 -8.77
N ALA A 91 -1.79 -7.72 -8.52
CA ALA A 91 -1.48 -8.69 -9.58
C ALA A 91 -2.24 -10.02 -9.42
N ASP A 92 -2.55 -10.41 -8.18
CA ASP A 92 -3.25 -11.64 -7.82
C ASP A 92 -4.16 -11.41 -6.61
N ASP A 93 -4.83 -12.48 -6.18
CA ASP A 93 -5.79 -12.53 -5.07
C ASP A 93 -5.17 -12.90 -3.72
N GLN A 94 -3.85 -13.15 -3.66
CA GLN A 94 -3.13 -13.54 -2.44
C GLN A 94 -2.28 -12.39 -1.89
N GLY A 95 -1.96 -11.40 -2.71
CA GLY A 95 -1.13 -10.27 -2.34
C GLY A 95 -1.79 -9.30 -1.34
N PHE A 96 -0.95 -8.54 -0.64
CA PHE A 96 -1.40 -7.51 0.31
C PHE A 96 -2.30 -6.46 -0.33
N GLY A 97 -2.05 -6.07 -1.58
CA GLY A 97 -2.90 -5.13 -2.30
C GLY A 97 -4.35 -5.62 -2.43
N TRP A 98 -4.54 -6.92 -2.65
CA TRP A 98 -5.87 -7.54 -2.69
C TRP A 98 -6.54 -7.55 -1.32
N ALA A 99 -5.81 -7.92 -0.27
CA ALA A 99 -6.35 -7.94 1.09
C ALA A 99 -6.75 -6.52 1.57
N ILE A 100 -5.97 -5.50 1.21
CA ILE A 100 -6.33 -4.09 1.48
C ILE A 100 -7.58 -3.71 0.70
N ALA A 101 -7.66 -4.02 -0.60
CA ALA A 101 -8.85 -3.75 -1.40
C ALA A 101 -10.10 -4.40 -0.80
N LYS A 102 -9.98 -5.65 -0.35
CA LYS A 102 -11.06 -6.37 0.33
C LYS A 102 -11.49 -5.69 1.63
N ALA A 103 -10.55 -5.33 2.51
CA ALA A 103 -10.87 -4.65 3.77
C ALA A 103 -11.55 -3.29 3.54
N LEU A 104 -11.13 -2.55 2.51
CA LEU A 104 -11.76 -1.28 2.13
C LEU A 104 -13.16 -1.48 1.52
N ALA A 105 -13.34 -2.54 0.72
CA ALA A 105 -14.64 -2.91 0.16
C ALA A 105 -15.62 -3.35 1.25
N GLU A 106 -15.17 -4.10 2.26
CA GLU A 106 -15.99 -4.49 3.42
C GLU A 106 -16.47 -3.26 4.22
N ALA A 107 -15.68 -2.19 4.26
CA ALA A 107 -16.08 -0.91 4.82
C ALA A 107 -16.98 -0.07 3.89
N GLY A 108 -17.27 -0.55 2.68
CA GLY A 108 -18.16 0.08 1.71
C GLY A 108 -17.51 1.11 0.77
N ALA A 109 -16.19 1.13 0.65
CA ALA A 109 -15.49 2.01 -0.29
C ALA A 109 -15.64 1.53 -1.75
N GLU A 110 -15.65 2.47 -2.69
CA GLU A 110 -15.58 2.17 -4.11
C GLU A 110 -14.11 1.88 -4.50
N ILE A 111 -13.86 0.72 -5.10
CA ILE A 111 -12.50 0.21 -5.32
C ILE A 111 -12.12 0.30 -6.81
N ALA A 112 -11.02 0.98 -7.10
CA ALA A 112 -10.33 0.94 -8.38
C ALA A 112 -8.92 0.34 -8.21
N LEU A 113 -8.49 -0.44 -9.20
CA LEU A 113 -7.22 -1.16 -9.16
C LEU A 113 -6.26 -0.65 -10.23
N GLY A 114 -4.99 -0.46 -9.86
CA GLY A 114 -3.87 -0.34 -10.79
C GLY A 114 -3.14 -1.67 -10.88
N VAL A 115 -3.20 -2.31 -12.04
CA VAL A 115 -2.62 -3.64 -12.28
C VAL A 115 -1.38 -3.51 -13.15
N TRP A 116 -0.33 -4.26 -12.80
CA TRP A 116 0.91 -4.24 -13.57
C TRP A 116 0.68 -4.69 -15.01
N VAL A 117 1.17 -3.93 -15.99
CA VAL A 117 0.85 -4.12 -17.43
C VAL A 117 1.10 -5.56 -17.92
N PRO A 118 2.25 -6.20 -17.62
CA PRO A 118 2.47 -7.61 -17.95
C PRO A 118 1.51 -8.62 -17.32
N ALA A 119 0.92 -8.30 -16.17
CA ALA A 119 0.00 -9.16 -15.44
C ALA A 119 -1.48 -8.88 -15.78
N LEU A 120 -1.78 -7.74 -16.40
CA LEU A 120 -3.15 -7.28 -16.68
C LEU A 120 -4.00 -8.31 -17.40
N ASN A 121 -3.51 -8.84 -18.53
CA ASN A 121 -4.26 -9.83 -19.33
C ASN A 121 -4.55 -11.11 -18.53
N ILE A 122 -3.62 -11.53 -17.67
CA ILE A 122 -3.77 -12.71 -16.82
C ILE A 122 -4.80 -12.42 -15.73
N PHE A 123 -4.70 -11.25 -15.10
CA PHE A 123 -5.62 -10.79 -14.07
C PHE A 123 -7.05 -10.70 -14.59
N GLU A 124 -7.27 -10.02 -15.72
CA GLU A 124 -8.59 -9.92 -16.34
C GLU A 124 -9.14 -11.28 -16.78
N SER A 125 -8.29 -12.15 -17.34
CA SER A 125 -8.70 -13.50 -17.72
C SER A 125 -9.14 -14.32 -16.50
N ASN A 126 -8.38 -14.28 -15.40
CA ASN A 126 -8.71 -14.97 -14.16
C ASN A 126 -9.96 -14.40 -13.50
N LEU A 127 -10.16 -13.07 -13.56
CA LEU A 127 -11.35 -12.41 -13.05
C LEU A 127 -12.60 -12.83 -13.85
N ARG A 128 -12.52 -12.86 -15.18
CA ARG A 128 -13.63 -13.31 -16.05
C ARG A 128 -13.95 -14.81 -15.89
N ARG A 129 -12.93 -15.62 -15.59
CA ARG A 129 -13.08 -17.06 -15.33
C ARG A 129 -13.61 -17.38 -13.94
N GLY A 130 -13.80 -16.38 -13.07
CA GLY A 130 -14.28 -16.57 -11.70
C GLY A 130 -13.24 -17.21 -10.77
N LYS A 131 -11.95 -17.23 -11.15
CA LYS A 131 -10.90 -17.81 -10.29
C LYS A 131 -10.77 -17.08 -8.96
N PHE A 132 -11.12 -15.79 -8.94
CA PHE A 132 -11.05 -14.94 -7.75
C PHE A 132 -12.35 -14.91 -6.94
N ASP A 133 -13.41 -15.60 -7.37
CA ASP A 133 -14.74 -15.41 -6.77
C ASP A 133 -14.80 -15.82 -5.30
N GLU A 134 -14.08 -16.88 -4.90
CA GLU A 134 -13.97 -17.25 -3.47
C GLU A 134 -13.33 -16.13 -2.64
N ASN A 135 -12.24 -15.53 -3.13
CA ASN A 135 -11.52 -14.49 -2.40
C ASN A 135 -12.20 -13.11 -2.51
N ARG A 136 -13.08 -12.91 -3.49
CA ARG A 136 -13.94 -11.72 -3.65
C ARG A 136 -15.15 -11.72 -2.73
N LYS A 137 -15.55 -12.86 -2.14
CA LYS A 137 -16.67 -12.89 -1.20
C LYS A 137 -16.37 -12.01 0.01
N LEU A 138 -17.23 -11.03 0.21
CA LEU A 138 -17.27 -10.18 1.38
C LEU A 138 -18.03 -10.88 2.50
N SER A 139 -17.95 -10.34 3.71
CA SER A 139 -18.61 -10.88 4.91
C SER A 139 -20.14 -10.91 4.81
N ASP A 140 -20.74 -10.05 3.99
CA ASP A 140 -22.18 -10.01 3.70
C ASP A 140 -22.62 -11.04 2.64
N GLY A 141 -21.68 -11.81 2.09
CA GLY A 141 -21.90 -12.79 1.02
C GLY A 141 -21.97 -12.17 -0.38
N SER A 142 -21.83 -10.84 -0.50
CA SER A 142 -21.71 -10.17 -1.80
C SER A 142 -20.30 -10.33 -2.37
N LEU A 143 -20.14 -10.15 -3.68
CA LEU A 143 -18.85 -10.18 -4.34
C LEU A 143 -18.29 -8.77 -4.45
N MET A 144 -17.04 -8.58 -4.02
CA MET A 144 -16.28 -7.35 -4.23
C MET A 144 -16.27 -7.00 -5.73
N THR A 145 -16.78 -5.82 -6.06
CA THR A 145 -16.78 -5.25 -7.41
C THR A 145 -15.67 -4.21 -7.55
N PHE A 146 -15.14 -4.09 -8.76
CA PHE A 146 -14.17 -3.06 -9.11
C PHE A 146 -14.85 -2.06 -10.02
N SER A 147 -14.75 -0.77 -9.72
CA SER A 147 -15.28 0.28 -10.60
C SER A 147 -14.43 0.37 -11.87
N HIS A 148 -13.11 0.41 -11.69
CA HIS A 148 -12.16 0.49 -12.79
C HIS A 148 -10.91 -0.35 -12.51
N ILE A 149 -10.36 -0.93 -13.58
CA ILE A 149 -9.08 -1.63 -13.57
C ILE A 149 -8.20 -0.92 -14.60
N TYR A 150 -7.11 -0.33 -14.14
CA TYR A 150 -6.18 0.42 -14.96
C TYR A 150 -4.90 -0.38 -15.21
N PRO A 151 -4.39 -0.42 -16.45
CA PRO A 151 -3.01 -0.82 -16.68
C PRO A 151 -2.11 0.22 -16.03
N MET A 152 -1.16 -0.19 -15.20
CA MET A 152 -0.26 0.76 -14.54
C MET A 152 1.12 0.16 -14.35
N ASP A 153 2.15 0.91 -14.71
CA ASP A 153 3.53 0.60 -14.31
C ASP A 153 4.10 1.73 -13.45
N ALA A 154 4.30 1.43 -12.16
CA ALA A 154 4.79 2.40 -11.18
C ALA A 154 6.29 2.71 -11.30
N VAL A 155 6.99 2.09 -12.27
CA VAL A 155 8.41 2.37 -12.58
C VAL A 155 8.56 3.64 -13.40
N TYR A 156 7.58 3.96 -14.27
CA TYR A 156 7.68 5.04 -15.25
C TYR A 156 6.66 6.14 -14.95
N ASP A 157 7.15 7.34 -14.65
CA ASP A 157 6.28 8.48 -14.33
C ASP A 157 5.64 9.05 -15.61
N THR A 158 6.43 9.16 -16.68
CA THR A 158 6.01 9.68 -17.99
C THR A 158 6.44 8.78 -19.14
N MET A 159 5.84 8.95 -20.32
CA MET A 159 6.24 8.23 -21.54
C MET A 159 7.69 8.54 -21.98
N ALA A 160 8.25 9.67 -21.56
CA ALA A 160 9.65 10.02 -21.84
C ALA A 160 10.63 9.14 -21.03
N ASP A 161 10.19 8.58 -19.89
CA ASP A 161 11.01 7.74 -19.03
C ASP A 161 11.06 6.28 -19.51
N VAL A 162 10.24 5.92 -20.49
CA VAL A 162 10.06 4.55 -20.97
C VAL A 162 11.17 4.21 -21.98
N PRO A 163 12.02 3.22 -21.71
CA PRO A 163 12.98 2.74 -22.69
C PRO A 163 12.26 2.14 -23.90
N GLU A 164 12.81 2.35 -25.10
CA GLU A 164 12.23 1.86 -26.36
C GLU A 164 12.03 0.34 -26.36
N GLU A 165 12.90 -0.40 -25.67
CA GLU A 165 12.77 -1.86 -25.47
C GLU A 165 11.48 -2.25 -24.72
N VAL A 166 11.05 -1.43 -23.76
CA VAL A 166 9.84 -1.68 -22.97
C VAL A 166 8.61 -1.26 -23.76
N ALA A 167 8.67 -0.13 -24.47
CA ALA A 167 7.58 0.33 -25.33
C ALA A 167 7.25 -0.66 -26.46
N THR A 168 8.27 -1.28 -27.05
CA THR A 168 8.13 -2.26 -28.13
C THR A 168 7.82 -3.68 -27.64
N ASN A 169 7.89 -3.93 -26.33
CA ASN A 169 7.60 -5.25 -25.77
C ASN A 169 6.14 -5.64 -26.02
N LYS A 170 5.91 -6.87 -26.48
CA LYS A 170 4.57 -7.43 -26.76
C LYS A 170 3.59 -7.27 -25.60
N ARG A 171 4.07 -7.25 -24.35
CA ARG A 171 3.23 -7.10 -23.16
C ARG A 171 2.72 -5.66 -22.95
N TYR A 172 3.49 -4.66 -23.39
CA TYR A 172 3.17 -3.24 -23.22
C TYR A 172 2.53 -2.65 -24.48
N ALA A 173 2.95 -3.10 -25.67
CA ALA A 173 2.51 -2.56 -26.96
C ALA A 173 0.99 -2.63 -27.21
N GLY A 174 0.28 -3.54 -26.54
CA GLY A 174 -1.18 -3.67 -26.64
C GLY A 174 -1.98 -2.75 -25.71
N ASN A 175 -1.32 -2.10 -24.75
CA ASN A 175 -1.96 -1.31 -23.70
C ASN A 175 -1.71 0.19 -23.92
N LYS A 176 -2.70 1.01 -23.61
CA LYS A 176 -2.63 2.48 -23.67
C LYS A 176 -2.75 3.04 -22.26
N GLU A 177 -2.22 4.26 -22.04
CA GLU A 177 -2.42 5.03 -20.81
C GLU A 177 -1.97 4.27 -19.54
N TRP A 178 -0.73 3.80 -19.51
CA TRP A 178 -0.23 2.93 -18.44
C TRP A 178 0.89 3.54 -17.59
N THR A 179 1.41 4.70 -17.99
CA THR A 179 2.37 5.45 -17.16
C THR A 179 1.66 6.09 -15.97
N VAL A 180 2.39 6.43 -14.89
CA VAL A 180 1.76 6.99 -13.68
C VAL A 180 0.98 8.27 -13.98
N SER A 181 1.51 9.13 -14.85
CA SER A 181 0.86 10.40 -15.22
C SER A 181 -0.44 10.17 -15.99
N GLU A 182 -0.42 9.27 -16.98
CA GLU A 182 -1.61 8.95 -17.79
C GLU A 182 -2.69 8.27 -16.95
N VAL A 183 -2.32 7.30 -16.10
CA VAL A 183 -3.26 6.63 -15.20
C VAL A 183 -3.88 7.64 -14.22
N ALA A 184 -3.11 8.61 -13.74
CA ALA A 184 -3.65 9.67 -12.90
C ALA A 184 -4.66 10.55 -13.64
N GLU A 185 -4.45 10.84 -14.92
CA GLU A 185 -5.40 11.57 -15.76
C GLU A 185 -6.67 10.76 -16.04
N SER A 186 -6.54 9.50 -16.40
CA SER A 186 -7.67 8.59 -16.65
C SER A 186 -8.48 8.36 -15.38
N ALA A 187 -7.83 8.12 -14.24
CA ALA A 187 -8.49 7.99 -12.95
C ALA A 187 -9.20 9.29 -12.53
N LYS A 188 -8.61 10.46 -12.82
CA LYS A 188 -9.26 11.76 -12.57
C LYS A 188 -10.49 11.96 -13.45
N LYS A 189 -10.47 11.49 -14.71
CA LYS A 189 -11.60 11.58 -15.64
C LYS A 189 -12.76 10.69 -15.21
N ASP A 190 -12.46 9.46 -14.80
CA ASP A 190 -13.49 8.47 -14.47
C ASP A 190 -14.04 8.65 -13.04
N MET A 191 -13.15 8.87 -12.07
CA MET A 191 -13.51 8.91 -10.65
C MET A 191 -13.68 10.34 -10.12
N GLY A 192 -13.16 11.35 -10.83
CA GLY A 192 -13.14 12.74 -10.37
C GLY A 192 -12.09 12.96 -9.30
N SER A 193 -12.42 12.65 -8.05
CA SER A 193 -11.54 12.75 -6.89
C SER A 193 -11.31 11.39 -6.24
N ILE A 194 -10.07 11.13 -5.85
CA ILE A 194 -9.68 9.94 -5.09
C ILE A 194 -9.48 10.36 -3.64
N ASP A 195 -10.19 9.73 -2.71
CA ASP A 195 -10.04 9.98 -1.27
C ASP A 195 -8.89 9.16 -0.68
N ILE A 196 -8.73 7.93 -1.15
CA ILE A 196 -7.81 6.95 -0.59
C ILE A 196 -6.88 6.47 -1.70
N LEU A 197 -5.58 6.69 -1.52
CA LEU A 197 -4.55 6.17 -2.40
C LEU A 197 -3.69 5.15 -1.63
N VAL A 198 -3.69 3.91 -2.12
CA VAL A 198 -2.82 2.84 -1.61
C VAL A 198 -1.75 2.57 -2.66
N ARG A 199 -0.48 2.75 -2.29
CA ARG A 199 0.65 2.38 -3.14
C ARG A 199 1.28 1.09 -2.64
N TRP A 200 1.17 0.02 -3.41
CA TRP A 200 1.87 -1.24 -3.21
C TRP A 200 2.88 -1.46 -4.33
N GLY A 201 4.17 -1.31 -4.04
CA GLY A 201 5.22 -1.37 -5.07
C GLY A 201 5.77 -2.79 -5.24
N ALA A 202 5.80 -3.29 -6.48
CA ALA A 202 6.40 -4.56 -6.88
C ALA A 202 7.92 -4.69 -6.60
N ARG A 203 8.57 -3.69 -5.98
CA ARG A 203 9.95 -3.87 -5.47
C ARG A 203 10.02 -4.94 -4.37
N CYS A 204 8.92 -5.22 -3.66
CA CYS A 204 8.85 -6.40 -2.79
C CYS A 204 8.83 -7.73 -3.56
N LEU A 205 8.43 -7.76 -4.84
CA LEU A 205 8.41 -9.00 -5.63
C LEU A 205 9.84 -9.52 -5.91
N MET A 206 10.84 -8.63 -5.92
CA MET A 206 12.23 -9.06 -6.00
C MET A 206 12.73 -9.75 -4.73
N ALA A 207 12.07 -9.55 -3.57
CA ALA A 207 12.31 -10.36 -2.38
C ALA A 207 11.60 -11.72 -2.43
N PHE A 208 10.57 -11.86 -3.30
CA PHE A 208 9.86 -13.13 -3.50
C PHE A 208 10.68 -14.17 -4.27
N LEU A 209 11.77 -13.75 -4.95
CA LEU A 209 12.66 -14.64 -5.69
C LEU A 209 13.88 -15.13 -4.87
N GLU A 210 14.06 -14.65 -3.62
CA GLU A 210 14.92 -15.31 -2.62
C GLU A 210 14.05 -16.23 -1.75
N GLU A 211 13.67 -17.38 -2.32
CA GLU A 211 12.73 -18.36 -1.74
C GLU A 211 12.99 -18.65 -0.23
N GLY A 212 12.02 -18.24 0.60
CA GLY A 212 11.71 -18.82 1.92
C GLY A 212 12.61 -18.46 3.11
N ARG A 213 13.86 -18.05 2.89
CA ARG A 213 14.79 -17.78 4.01
C ARG A 213 14.30 -16.62 4.87
N GLU A 214 13.85 -15.54 4.27
CA GLU A 214 13.46 -14.32 4.98
C GLU A 214 12.11 -14.46 5.70
N LEU A 215 11.13 -15.11 5.06
CA LEU A 215 9.86 -15.47 5.70
C LEU A 215 10.07 -16.38 6.92
N ARG A 216 10.94 -17.38 6.79
CA ARG A 216 11.26 -18.29 7.89
C ARG A 216 12.07 -17.59 8.98
N TYR A 217 12.98 -16.69 8.61
CA TYR A 217 13.71 -15.85 9.56
C TYR A 217 12.74 -14.99 10.36
N SER A 218 11.75 -14.37 9.71
CA SER A 218 10.70 -13.60 10.39
C SER A 218 9.91 -14.48 11.35
N TYR A 219 9.45 -15.66 10.92
CA TYR A 219 8.69 -16.58 11.75
C TYR A 219 9.45 -17.02 13.01
N GLU A 220 10.74 -17.33 12.88
CA GLU A 220 11.57 -17.85 13.99
C GLU A 220 12.05 -16.73 14.93
N ASN A 221 12.24 -15.49 14.45
CA ASN A 221 12.87 -14.43 15.24
C ASN A 221 11.94 -13.28 15.66
N ALA A 222 10.73 -13.18 15.10
CA ALA A 222 9.78 -12.16 15.51
C ALA A 222 9.23 -12.45 16.92
N PRO A 223 8.96 -11.43 17.75
CA PRO A 223 8.36 -11.62 19.07
C PRO A 223 7.03 -12.40 19.04
N VAL A 224 6.25 -12.20 17.97
CA VAL A 224 5.01 -12.94 17.74
C VAL A 224 5.27 -14.03 16.70
N GLN A 225 5.35 -15.27 17.17
CA GLN A 225 5.66 -16.46 16.36
C GLN A 225 4.42 -16.95 15.59
N LYS A 226 4.02 -16.19 14.56
CA LYS A 226 2.92 -16.54 13.67
C LYS A 226 3.24 -16.15 12.22
N GLU A 227 2.54 -16.77 11.28
CA GLU A 227 2.58 -16.35 9.89
C GLU A 227 1.84 -15.01 9.73
N LEU A 228 2.44 -14.07 9.00
CA LEU A 228 1.84 -12.77 8.74
C LEU A 228 0.80 -12.90 7.62
N ALA A 229 -0.48 -12.86 7.99
CA ALA A 229 -1.55 -12.98 7.01
C ALA A 229 -1.84 -11.63 6.34
N ALA A 230 -2.16 -11.65 5.04
CA ALA A 230 -2.44 -10.44 4.27
C ALA A 230 -3.62 -9.62 4.84
N ILE A 231 -4.59 -10.29 5.46
CA ILE A 231 -5.73 -9.66 6.13
C ILE A 231 -5.31 -8.74 7.29
N GLU A 232 -4.20 -9.03 7.97
CA GLU A 232 -3.73 -8.21 9.09
C GLU A 232 -3.25 -6.85 8.61
N VAL A 233 -2.56 -6.83 7.46
CA VAL A 233 -2.15 -5.60 6.78
C VAL A 233 -3.37 -4.84 6.25
N GLY A 234 -4.35 -5.57 5.70
CA GLY A 234 -5.63 -5.00 5.26
C GLY A 234 -6.38 -4.29 6.39
N ASN A 235 -6.47 -4.92 7.57
CA ASN A 235 -7.13 -4.36 8.75
C ASN A 235 -6.45 -3.09 9.26
N VAL A 236 -5.11 -3.06 9.28
CA VAL A 236 -4.35 -1.85 9.66
C VAL A 236 -4.53 -0.74 8.63
N ALA A 237 -4.54 -1.07 7.34
CA ALA A 237 -4.81 -0.10 6.28
C ALA A 237 -6.21 0.51 6.42
N ALA A 238 -7.24 -0.32 6.68
CA ALA A 238 -8.61 0.13 6.95
C ALA A 238 -8.68 1.05 8.17
N PHE A 239 -7.96 0.71 9.25
CA PHE A 239 -7.86 1.58 10.44
C PHE A 239 -7.26 2.95 10.10
N LEU A 240 -6.16 2.98 9.34
CA LEU A 240 -5.45 4.22 8.97
C LEU A 240 -6.29 5.17 8.11
N VAL A 241 -7.17 4.65 7.25
CA VAL A 241 -8.07 5.49 6.44
C VAL A 241 -9.36 5.88 7.17
N SER A 242 -9.65 5.21 8.28
CA SER A 242 -10.87 5.46 9.04
C SER A 242 -10.77 6.76 9.85
N PRO A 243 -11.91 7.34 10.27
CA PRO A 243 -11.93 8.48 11.20
C PRO A 243 -11.23 8.20 12.55
N LEU A 244 -11.02 6.93 12.91
CA LEU A 244 -10.33 6.53 14.15
C LEU A 244 -8.86 6.95 14.15
N ALA A 245 -8.24 7.04 12.97
CA ALA A 245 -6.86 7.48 12.80
C ALA A 245 -6.75 8.98 12.48
N SER A 246 -7.79 9.78 12.79
CA SER A 246 -7.83 11.23 12.46
C SER A 246 -6.65 12.06 12.97
N ALA A 247 -6.02 11.66 14.07
CA ALA A 247 -4.84 12.32 14.64
C ALA A 247 -3.51 11.63 14.29
N VAL A 248 -3.53 10.53 13.51
CA VAL A 248 -2.34 9.77 13.13
C VAL A 248 -1.88 10.23 11.76
N THR A 249 -0.79 10.99 11.71
CA THR A 249 -0.20 11.50 10.47
C THR A 249 1.33 11.52 10.57
N GLY A 250 2.02 11.40 9.43
CA GLY A 250 3.49 11.41 9.37
C GLY A 250 4.17 10.21 10.04
N HIS A 251 3.42 9.15 10.35
CA HIS A 251 3.91 7.98 11.05
C HIS A 251 4.03 6.77 10.11
N VAL A 252 4.98 5.88 10.41
CA VAL A 252 5.15 4.60 9.71
C VAL A 252 4.72 3.49 10.68
N MET A 253 3.53 2.92 10.46
CA MET A 253 3.07 1.76 11.23
C MET A 253 3.65 0.48 10.65
N PHE A 254 4.34 -0.28 11.50
CA PHE A 254 4.89 -1.58 11.15
C PHE A 254 3.87 -2.69 11.42
N VAL A 255 3.72 -3.59 10.46
CA VAL A 255 2.85 -4.77 10.55
C VAL A 255 3.68 -5.97 10.13
N ASP A 256 4.51 -6.45 11.05
CA ASP A 256 5.58 -7.42 10.79
C ASP A 256 5.82 -8.36 11.99
N ASN A 257 4.80 -8.55 12.84
CA ASN A 257 4.88 -9.34 14.06
C ASN A 257 5.94 -8.86 15.08
N GLY A 258 6.40 -7.61 14.94
CA GLY A 258 7.40 -7.00 15.80
C GLY A 258 8.83 -7.31 15.39
N LEU A 259 9.06 -7.77 14.15
CA LEU A 259 10.42 -8.01 13.67
C LEU A 259 11.25 -6.72 13.62
N ASN A 260 10.64 -5.57 13.28
CA ASN A 260 11.31 -4.27 13.20
C ASN A 260 12.03 -3.83 14.48
N VAL A 261 11.57 -4.23 15.67
CA VAL A 261 12.18 -3.87 16.95
C VAL A 261 13.32 -4.82 17.33
N MET A 262 13.44 -5.95 16.64
CA MET A 262 14.48 -6.94 16.86
C MET A 262 15.75 -6.58 16.10
N GLY A 263 16.90 -6.89 16.70
CA GLY A 263 18.18 -6.87 15.99
C GLY A 263 18.37 -8.12 15.12
N LEU A 264 19.50 -8.18 14.42
CA LEU A 264 19.88 -9.39 13.68
C LEU A 264 20.20 -10.53 14.67
N ALA A 265 19.34 -11.53 14.75
CA ALA A 265 19.58 -12.81 15.41
C ALA A 265 20.69 -13.59 14.69
N LEU A 266 21.92 -13.52 15.22
CA LEU A 266 23.10 -14.21 14.69
C LEU A 266 23.05 -15.72 14.90
N ASP A 267 22.27 -16.16 15.89
CA ASP A 267 22.00 -17.54 16.27
C ASP A 267 20.81 -18.16 15.52
N SER A 268 20.22 -17.42 14.57
CA SER A 268 19.10 -17.91 13.78
C SER A 268 19.51 -19.05 12.85
N LYS A 269 18.83 -20.19 12.98
CA LYS A 269 19.04 -21.40 12.17
C LYS A 269 18.87 -21.16 10.67
N THR A 270 18.12 -20.14 10.28
CA THR A 270 17.93 -19.76 8.87
C THR A 270 19.14 -19.05 8.24
N LEU A 271 20.10 -18.59 9.04
CA LEU A 271 21.36 -17.99 8.55
C LEU A 271 22.48 -19.02 8.38
N GLU A 272 22.34 -20.22 8.92
CA GLU A 272 23.30 -21.31 8.71
C GLU A 272 23.32 -21.69 7.22
N HIS A 273 24.45 -21.44 6.56
CA HIS A 273 24.67 -21.93 5.21
C HIS A 273 24.78 -23.46 5.28
N LYS A 274 23.84 -24.17 4.62
CA LYS A 274 24.03 -25.59 4.34
C LYS A 274 25.27 -25.73 3.45
N GLU A 275 26.33 -26.32 3.99
CA GLU A 275 27.49 -26.81 3.23
C GLU A 275 27.10 -27.90 2.22
#